data_AF-A0A1Q6LDE3-F1
#
_entry.id   AF-A0A1Q6LDE3-F1
#
_cell.length_a   1.000
_cell.length_b   1.000
_cell.length_c   1.000
_cell.angle_alpha   90.00
_cell.angle_beta   90.00
_cell.angle_gamma   90.00
#
_symmetry.space_group_name_H-M   'P 1'
#
loop_
_entity.id
_entity.type
_entity.pdbx_description
1 polymer ?
#
loop_
_entity_poly.entity_id
_entity_poly.type
_entity_poly.pdbx_seq_one_letter_code
_entity_poly.pdbx_strand_id
1 'polypeptide(L)' 'MTISVRLSDKDTELIKAYADMNNISLSDLIRNAVMEKIEDEYDLECYKKAINEYKKNPKTYTLDEVKEELGL' A
#
# COMPACT_ATOMS: atom_id res chain seq x y z
N MET A 1 10.15 -16.37 12.13
CA MET A 1 8.71 -16.60 12.34
C MET A 1 8.21 -17.46 11.19
N THR A 2 7.38 -18.47 11.46
CA THR A 2 6.86 -19.37 10.43
C THR A 2 5.35 -19.24 10.39
N ILE A 3 4.78 -19.09 9.20
CA ILE A 3 3.33 -19.01 8.97
C ILE A 3 2.94 -20.23 8.15
N SER A 4 1.94 -20.97 8.62
CA SER A 4 1.38 -22.13 7.89
C SER A 4 0.01 -21.73 7.34
N VAL A 5 -0.14 -21.81 6.02
CA VAL A 5 -1.39 -21.49 5.32
C VAL A 5 -1.91 -22.76 4.67
N ARG A 6 -3.20 -23.06 4.84
CA ARG A 6 -3.86 -24.17 4.15
C ARG A 6 -4.34 -23.66 2.79
N LEU A 7 -3.91 -24.33 1.73
CA LEU A 7 -4.27 -24.03 0.35
C LEU A 7 -4.89 -25.26 -0.30
N SER A 8 -5.72 -25.06 -1.31
CA SER A 8 -6.07 -26.15 -2.22
C SER A 8 -4.89 -26.50 -3.11
N ASP A 9 -4.92 -27.69 -3.73
CA ASP A 9 -3.86 -28.09 -4.69
C ASP A 9 -3.78 -27.09 -5.85
N LYS A 10 -4.93 -26.63 -6.34
CA LYS A 10 -5.01 -25.63 -7.43
C LYS A 10 -4.40 -24.29 -7.05
N ASP A 11 -4.72 -23.78 -5.86
CA ASP A 11 -4.14 -22.50 -5.39
C ASP A 11 -2.63 -22.63 -5.20
N THR A 12 -2.17 -23.80 -4.71
CA THR A 12 -0.75 -24.08 -4.54
C THR A 12 0.00 -24.06 -5.86
N GLU A 13 -0.56 -24.68 -6.91
CA GLU A 13 0.01 -24.65 -8.26
C GLU A 13 0.08 -23.21 -8.81
N LEU A 14 -1.02 -22.46 -8.68
CA LEU A 14 -1.11 -21.09 -9.18
C LEU A 14 -0.08 -20.17 -8.50
N ILE A 15 0.00 -20.20 -7.17
CA ILE A 15 0.87 -19.33 -6.39
C ILE A 15 2.35 -19.65 -6.68
N LYS A 16 2.69 -20.94 -6.81
CA LYS A 16 4.06 -21.35 -7.20
C LYS A 16 4.42 -20.87 -8.59
N ALA A 17 3.55 -21.11 -9.57
CA ALA A 17 3.78 -20.67 -10.94
C ALA A 17 3.97 -19.15 -11.02
N TYR A 18 3.18 -18.37 -10.27
CA TYR A 18 3.35 -16.92 -10.21
C TYR A 18 4.70 -16.51 -9.61
N ALA A 19 5.10 -17.12 -8.50
CA ALA A 19 6.38 -16.83 -7.85
C ALA A 19 7.56 -17.15 -8.78
N ASP A 20 7.52 -18.30 -9.46
CA ASP A 20 8.53 -18.73 -10.42
C ASP A 20 8.61 -17.79 -11.63
N MET A 21 7.47 -17.40 -12.20
CA MET A 21 7.39 -16.46 -13.32
C MET A 21 8.00 -15.09 -12.99
N ASN A 22 7.87 -14.66 -11.74
CA ASN A 22 8.39 -13.38 -11.27
C ASN A 22 9.77 -13.50 -10.61
N ASN A 23 10.37 -14.70 -10.59
CA ASN A 23 11.66 -14.99 -9.98
C ASN A 23 11.76 -14.51 -8.51
N ILE A 24 10.70 -14.73 -7.74
CA ILE A 24 10.61 -14.40 -6.31
C ILE A 24 10.31 -15.65 -5.49
N SER A 25 10.67 -15.65 -4.20
CA SER A 25 10.29 -16.77 -3.33
C SER A 25 8.81 -16.68 -2.93
N LEU A 26 8.21 -17.82 -2.58
CA LEU A 26 6.85 -17.85 -2.00
C LEU A 26 6.74 -16.98 -0.74
N SER A 27 7.80 -16.95 0.07
CA SER A 27 7.85 -16.12 1.28
C SER A 27 7.83 -14.63 0.96
N ASP A 28 8.53 -14.21 -0.11
CA ASP A 28 8.54 -12.82 -0.54
C ASP A 28 7.19 -12.42 -1.14
N LEU A 29 6.60 -13.30 -1.96
CA LEU A 29 5.27 -13.10 -2.51
C LEU A 29 4.23 -12.88 -1.41
N ILE A 30 4.18 -13.78 -0.42
CA ILE A 30 3.22 -13.69 0.69
C ILE A 30 3.50 -12.45 1.55
N ARG A 31 4.78 -12.15 1.84
CA ARG A 31 5.14 -10.96 2.61
C ARG A 31 4.67 -9.69 1.92
N ASN A 32 4.96 -9.56 0.62
CA ASN A 32 4.62 -8.36 -0.15
C ASN A 32 3.11 -8.20 -0.25
N ALA A 33 2.38 -9.26 -0.56
CA ALA A 33 0.91 -9.21 -0.63
C ALA A 33 0.27 -8.81 0.71
N VAL A 34 0.82 -9.28 1.84
CA VAL A 34 0.34 -8.88 3.17
C VAL A 34 0.66 -7.41 3.46
N MET A 35 1.87 -6.95 3.13
CA MET A 35 2.26 -5.56 3.37
C MET A 35 1.46 -4.59 2.50
N GLU A 36 1.28 -4.89 1.22
CA GLU A 36 0.47 -4.11 0.29
C GLU A 36 -0.97 -3.98 0.80
N LYS A 37 -1.55 -5.08 1.31
CA LYS A 37 -2.89 -5.05 1.89
C LYS A 37 -2.99 -4.15 3.15
N ILE A 38 -1.95 -4.14 3.98
CA ILE A 38 -1.89 -3.26 5.17
C ILE A 38 -1.73 -1.80 4.73
N GLU A 39 -0.87 -1.54 3.76
CA GLU A 39 -0.63 -0.20 3.20
C GLU A 39 -1.91 0.38 2.59
N ASP A 40 -2.64 -0.39 1.78
CA ASP A 40 -3.93 0.03 1.19
C ASP A 40 -4.94 0.49 2.26
N GLU A 41 -5.04 -0.25 3.37
CA GLU A 41 -5.95 0.07 4.47
C GLU A 41 -5.49 1.32 5.21
N TYR A 42 -4.19 1.44 5.47
CA TYR A 42 -3.60 2.59 6.14
C TYR A 42 -3.67 3.87 5.31
N ASP A 43 -3.42 3.78 4.00
CA ASP A 43 -3.51 4.89 3.06
C ASP A 43 -4.95 5.40 2.96
N LEU A 44 -5.93 4.50 2.96
CA LEU A 44 -7.33 4.88 2.99
C LEU A 44 -7.70 5.64 4.28
N GLU A 45 -7.15 5.24 5.43
CA GLU A 45 -7.33 5.99 6.68
C GLU A 45 -6.67 7.37 6.63
N CYS A 46 -5.44 7.45 6.12
CA CYS A 46 -4.72 8.71 5.96
C CYS A 46 -5.50 9.67 5.06
N TYR A 47 -5.99 9.17 3.92
CA TYR A 47 -6.86 9.93 3.01
C TYR A 47 -8.12 10.44 3.73
N LYS A 48 -8.83 9.57 4.45
CA LYS A 48 -10.05 9.96 5.20
C LYS A 48 -9.78 11.06 6.22
N LYS A 49 -8.63 11.00 6.91
CA LYS A 49 -8.20 12.04 7.86
C LYS A 49 -7.92 13.35 7.12
N ALA A 50 -7.08 13.31 6.08
CA ALA A 50 -6.69 14.48 5.30
C ALA A 50 -7.90 15.18 4.65
N ILE A 51 -8.83 14.43 4.05
CA ILE A 51 -10.01 15.03 3.41
C ILE A 51 -10.98 15.63 4.44
N ASN A 52 -11.08 15.06 5.63
CA ASN A 52 -11.89 15.61 6.71
C ASN A 52 -11.30 16.92 7.24
N GLU A 53 -9.98 16.99 7.40
CA GLU A 53 -9.28 18.22 7.79
C GLU A 53 -9.40 19.31 6.73
N TYR A 54 -9.20 18.96 5.45
CA TYR A 54 -9.42 19.86 4.34
C TYR A 54 -10.87 20.37 4.28
N LYS A 55 -11.87 19.51 4.46
CA LYS A 55 -13.28 19.95 4.48
C LYS A 55 -13.60 20.91 5.63
N LYS A 56 -12.89 20.83 6.75
CA LYS A 56 -13.03 21.78 7.87
C LYS A 56 -12.38 23.13 7.55
N ASN A 57 -11.28 23.14 6.79
CA ASN A 57 -10.59 24.35 6.37
C ASN A 57 -10.05 24.19 4.93
N PRO A 58 -10.86 24.48 3.89
CA PRO A 58 -10.53 24.16 2.51
C PRO A 58 -9.59 25.19 1.88
N LYS A 59 -8.59 25.65 2.63
CA LYS A 59 -7.58 26.60 2.15
C LYS A 59 -6.62 25.86 1.22
N THR A 60 -6.40 26.43 0.04
CA THR A 60 -5.44 25.97 -0.95
C THR A 60 -4.47 27.09 -1.26
N TYR A 61 -3.25 26.74 -1.65
CA TYR A 61 -2.22 27.68 -2.05
C TYR A 61 -1.78 27.37 -3.47
N THR A 62 -1.46 28.42 -4.21
CA THR A 62 -0.74 28.36 -5.47
C THR A 62 0.71 27.97 -5.23
N LEU A 63 1.39 27.51 -6.29
CA LEU A 63 2.81 27.18 -6.20
C LEU A 63 3.66 28.38 -5.75
N ASP A 64 3.32 29.58 -6.20
CA ASP A 64 4.07 30.80 -5.86
C ASP A 64 3.89 31.17 -4.38
N GLU A 65 2.68 31.07 -3.84
CA GLU A 65 2.41 31.28 -2.41
C GLU A 65 3.18 30.28 -1.53
N VAL A 66 3.24 29.01 -1.92
CA VAL A 66 3.99 27.98 -1.17
C VAL A 66 5.49 28.21 -1.26
N LYS A 67 6.02 28.63 -2.41
CA LYS A 67 7.44 28.98 -2.57
C LYS A 67 7.84 30.15 -1.68
N GLU A 68 7.01 31.19 -1.65
CA GLU A 68 7.22 32.34 -0.77
C GLU A 68 7.19 31.92 0.71
N GLU A 69 6.22 31.10 1.13
CA GLU A 69 6.11 30.59 2.50
C GLU A 69 7.32 29.72 2.91
N LEU A 70 7.89 28.95 1.98
CA LEU A 70 9.03 28.07 2.22
C LEU A 70 10.40 28.73 1.96
N GLY A 71 10.44 29.97 1.45
CA GLY A 71 11.68 30.69 1.13
C GLY A 71 12.44 30.12 -0.08
N LEU A 72 11.72 29.61 -1.07
CA LEU A 72 12.25 28.97 -2.29
C LEU A 72 12.08 29.84 -3.55
#